data_AF-A0A9N9X992-F1
#
_entry.id   AF-A0A9N9X992-F1
#
_cell.length_a   1.000
_cell.length_b   1.000
_cell.length_c   1.000
_cell.angle_alpha   90.00
_cell.angle_beta   90.00
_cell.angle_gamma   90.00
#
_symmetry.space_group_name_H-M   'P 1'
#
loop_
_entity.id
_entity.type
_entity.pdbx_description
1 polymer ?
#
loop_
_entity_poly.entity_id
_entity_poly.type
_entity_poly.pdbx_seq_one_letter_code
_entity_poly.pdbx_strand_id
1 'polypeptide(L)'
;MTEQKAKRIRSMNWDEEERQLFRSILRDYSHIIEEKSLNANSNKSKTKAWEAVHQKFNELNSRPRDLRQLQTQWKHMKMNARKVYSDYTREQKKTGGGQGPTIPDEIVMEIKDIMNPAELLRDHNVYDSDGPIIQLSTYEEPSTSEEVDTQLKIFENDILSPMESEEFTEVESEHVEIKEMKQFVNEGASTSKGKDIPCISTPIRKNFKNVERKISKKDQEYVASMVQLSTELKEKEHNKYMEFLEIEHKRRMRIMAREHRMVEKEHSLKKKVQEETLKNILLQRENIKNTNKHNEL
;
A
#
# COMPACT_ATOMS: atom_id res chain seq x y z
N MET A 1 -38.35 32.12 16.86
CA MET A 1 -37.78 31.41 18.04
C MET A 1 -36.34 31.07 17.72
N THR A 2 -35.40 31.29 18.63
CA THR A 2 -33.97 31.00 18.43
C THR A 2 -33.62 29.61 18.93
N GLU A 3 -33.10 28.76 18.04
CA GLU A 3 -32.73 27.39 18.35
C GLU A 3 -31.48 27.36 19.26
N GLN A 4 -31.64 26.95 20.52
CA GLN A 4 -30.54 26.89 21.47
C GLN A 4 -29.67 25.65 21.20
N LYS A 5 -28.60 25.85 20.44
CA LYS A 5 -27.61 24.82 20.09
C LYS A 5 -27.09 24.11 21.34
N ALA A 6 -27.42 22.82 21.47
CA ALA A 6 -27.12 22.04 22.67
C ALA A 6 -25.62 22.07 23.04
N LYS A 7 -25.34 22.27 24.34
CA LYS A 7 -23.96 22.26 24.86
C LYS A 7 -23.39 20.85 24.70
N ARG A 8 -22.17 20.74 24.15
CA ARG A 8 -21.48 19.46 23.99
C ARG A 8 -21.29 18.78 25.35
N ILE A 9 -21.98 17.67 25.57
CA ILE A 9 -21.77 16.78 26.71
C ILE A 9 -20.35 16.19 26.59
N ARG A 10 -19.57 16.20 27.67
CA ARG A 10 -18.26 15.53 27.71
C ARG A 10 -18.48 14.03 27.91
N SER A 11 -17.75 13.20 27.18
CA SER A 11 -17.69 11.76 27.43
C SER A 11 -17.13 11.48 28.83
N MET A 12 -17.64 10.43 29.48
CA MET A 12 -17.11 9.97 30.76
C MET A 12 -15.66 9.49 30.63
N ASN A 13 -14.87 9.59 31.70
CA ASN A 13 -13.44 9.26 31.69
C ASN A 13 -13.17 7.76 31.44
N TRP A 14 -11.94 7.47 31.01
CA TRP A 14 -11.30 6.15 31.02
C TRP A 14 -11.16 5.56 32.43
N ASP A 15 -11.98 4.60 32.87
CA ASP A 15 -11.61 3.74 34.02
C ASP A 15 -10.52 2.73 33.58
N GLU A 16 -9.79 2.08 34.49
CA GLU A 16 -8.69 1.17 34.07
C GLU A 16 -9.18 -0.24 33.69
N GLU A 17 -10.22 -0.76 34.34
CA GLU A 17 -10.82 -2.07 33.97
C GLU A 17 -11.31 -2.08 32.52
N GLU A 18 -11.99 -1.02 32.08
CA GLU A 18 -12.40 -0.89 30.67
C GLU A 18 -11.22 -0.63 29.72
N ARG A 19 -10.09 -0.06 30.19
CA ARG A 19 -8.86 0.01 29.39
C ARG A 19 -8.20 -1.37 29.24
N GLN A 20 -8.15 -2.17 30.30
CA GLN A 20 -7.60 -3.54 30.26
C GLN A 20 -8.45 -4.46 29.37
N LEU A 21 -9.78 -4.41 29.52
CA LEU A 21 -10.71 -5.09 28.62
C LEU A 21 -10.50 -4.67 27.16
N PHE A 22 -10.33 -3.37 26.89
CA PHE A 22 -10.09 -2.87 25.53
C PHE A 22 -8.75 -3.36 24.95
N ARG A 23 -7.66 -3.39 25.73
CA ARG A 23 -6.36 -3.94 25.30
C ARG A 23 -6.44 -5.44 25.00
N SER A 24 -7.07 -6.22 25.87
CA SER A 24 -7.23 -7.66 25.68
C SER A 24 -8.04 -8.00 24.42
N ILE A 25 -9.13 -7.26 24.14
CA ILE A 25 -9.91 -7.41 22.91
C ILE A 25 -9.12 -6.96 21.68
N LEU A 26 -8.41 -5.83 21.74
CA LEU A 26 -7.60 -5.34 20.61
C LEU A 26 -6.50 -6.31 20.20
N ARG A 27 -5.93 -7.07 21.15
CA ARG A 27 -4.88 -8.06 20.88
C ARG A 27 -5.29 -9.06 19.80
N ASP A 28 -6.53 -9.55 19.84
CA ASP A 28 -7.10 -10.49 18.86
C ASP A 28 -7.11 -9.91 17.42
N TYR A 29 -7.47 -8.63 17.29
CA TYR A 29 -7.70 -7.96 16.00
C TYR A 29 -6.52 -7.10 15.51
N SER A 30 -5.46 -7.01 16.32
CA SER A 30 -4.23 -6.22 16.11
C SER A 30 -3.70 -6.32 14.67
N HIS A 31 -3.51 -7.55 14.18
CA HIS A 31 -2.99 -7.85 12.85
C HIS A 31 -3.80 -7.27 11.67
N ILE A 32 -5.10 -6.98 11.86
CA ILE A 32 -5.96 -6.33 10.86
C ILE A 32 -5.97 -4.81 11.08
N ILE A 33 -6.14 -4.38 12.33
CA ILE A 33 -6.29 -2.96 12.69
C ILE A 33 -5.00 -2.17 12.42
N GLU A 34 -3.84 -2.79 12.66
CA GLU A 34 -2.51 -2.19 12.53
C GLU A 34 -1.84 -2.48 11.17
N GLU A 35 -2.58 -3.06 10.20
CA GLU A 35 -2.10 -3.33 8.85
C GLU A 35 -1.84 -2.00 8.09
N LYS A 36 -0.63 -1.80 7.55
CA LYS A 36 -0.27 -0.55 6.84
C LYS A 36 -0.79 -0.43 5.40
N SER A 37 -1.38 -1.47 4.80
CA SER A 37 -1.83 -1.38 3.40
C SER A 37 -3.02 -0.42 3.23
N LEU A 38 -3.12 0.22 2.06
CA LEU A 38 -4.19 1.19 1.74
C LEU A 38 -5.27 0.58 0.82
N ASN A 39 -5.22 -0.73 0.62
CA ASN A 39 -6.06 -1.46 -0.33
C ASN A 39 -7.54 -1.38 0.06
N ALA A 40 -8.45 -1.25 -0.91
CA ALA A 40 -9.90 -1.18 -0.65
C ALA A 40 -10.42 -2.37 0.18
N ASN A 41 -9.85 -3.56 -0.01
CA ASN A 41 -10.17 -4.75 0.79
C ASN A 41 -9.63 -4.67 2.22
N SER A 42 -8.40 -4.17 2.42
CA SER A 42 -7.85 -3.93 3.78
C SER A 42 -8.71 -2.92 4.56
N ASN A 43 -9.16 -1.85 3.91
CA ASN A 43 -9.98 -0.82 4.54
C ASN A 43 -11.35 -1.39 4.96
N LYS A 44 -11.97 -2.23 4.12
CA LYS A 44 -13.19 -2.98 4.49
C LYS A 44 -12.94 -3.94 5.66
N SER A 45 -11.81 -4.65 5.68
CA SER A 45 -11.45 -5.56 6.78
C SER A 45 -11.20 -4.81 8.09
N LYS A 46 -10.52 -3.65 8.05
CA LYS A 46 -10.31 -2.77 9.19
C LYS A 46 -11.61 -2.24 9.77
N THR A 47 -12.54 -1.79 8.92
CA THR A 47 -13.88 -1.36 9.38
C THR A 47 -14.60 -2.50 10.10
N LYS A 48 -14.63 -3.71 9.51
CA LYS A 48 -15.24 -4.89 10.13
C LYS A 48 -14.56 -5.32 11.44
N ALA A 49 -13.23 -5.25 11.52
CA ALA A 49 -12.49 -5.53 12.74
C ALA A 49 -12.82 -4.51 13.84
N TRP A 50 -12.93 -3.23 13.49
CA TRP A 50 -13.36 -2.17 14.39
C TRP A 50 -14.80 -2.34 14.87
N GLU A 51 -15.72 -2.73 13.98
CA GLU A 51 -17.12 -3.06 14.32
C GLU A 51 -17.19 -4.26 15.28
N ALA A 52 -16.43 -5.33 15.03
CA ALA A 52 -16.36 -6.51 15.89
C ALA A 52 -15.74 -6.20 17.26
N VAL A 53 -14.67 -5.39 17.31
CA VAL A 53 -14.08 -4.90 18.57
C VAL A 53 -15.08 -4.06 19.35
N HIS A 54 -15.82 -3.16 18.69
CA HIS A 54 -16.86 -2.35 19.32
C HIS A 54 -18.03 -3.18 19.86
N GLN A 55 -18.47 -4.21 19.12
CA GLN A 55 -19.48 -5.15 19.59
C GLN A 55 -18.99 -5.93 20.81
N LYS A 56 -17.89 -6.69 20.68
CA LYS A 56 -17.31 -7.51 21.76
C LYS A 56 -16.99 -6.69 23.01
N PHE A 57 -16.57 -5.44 22.85
CA PHE A 57 -16.32 -4.52 23.96
C PHE A 57 -17.61 -4.06 24.64
N ASN A 58 -18.65 -3.67 23.89
CA ASN A 58 -19.92 -3.21 24.47
C ASN A 58 -20.81 -4.35 25.00
N GLU A 59 -20.58 -5.60 24.57
CA GLU A 59 -21.19 -6.81 25.15
C GLU A 59 -20.58 -7.17 26.52
N LEU A 60 -19.29 -6.88 26.74
CA LEU A 60 -18.56 -7.24 27.95
C LEU A 60 -18.41 -6.09 28.96
N ASN A 61 -18.38 -4.83 28.50
CA ASN A 61 -18.24 -3.66 29.36
C ASN A 61 -19.61 -3.17 29.85
N SER A 62 -19.76 -2.91 31.15
CA SER A 62 -20.99 -2.37 31.75
C SER A 62 -21.34 -0.93 31.31
N ARG A 63 -20.48 -0.28 30.52
CA ARG A 63 -20.64 1.09 30.03
C ARG A 63 -20.41 1.14 28.51
N PRO A 64 -21.46 1.23 27.69
CA PRO A 64 -21.29 1.26 26.24
C PRO A 64 -20.52 2.51 25.79
N ARG A 65 -19.57 2.31 24.88
CA ARG A 65 -18.74 3.35 24.26
C ARG A 65 -19.00 3.37 22.75
N ASP A 66 -19.07 4.57 22.17
CA ASP A 66 -19.19 4.76 20.72
C ASP A 66 -17.88 4.33 20.02
N LEU A 67 -17.97 3.71 18.84
CA LEU A 67 -16.83 3.24 18.05
C LEU A 67 -15.75 4.32 17.86
N ARG A 68 -16.14 5.57 17.64
CA ARG A 68 -15.18 6.68 17.51
C ARG A 68 -14.40 6.92 18.80
N GLN A 69 -14.99 6.65 19.96
CA GLN A 69 -14.32 6.74 21.26
C GLN A 69 -13.25 5.64 21.39
N LEU A 70 -13.55 4.39 21.02
CA LEU A 70 -12.58 3.30 21.00
C LEU A 70 -11.38 3.63 20.09
N GLN A 71 -11.64 4.04 18.85
CA GLN A 71 -10.59 4.44 17.90
C GLN A 71 -9.74 5.61 18.42
N THR A 72 -10.37 6.59 19.07
CA THR A 72 -9.67 7.74 19.69
C THR A 72 -8.81 7.29 20.88
N GLN A 73 -9.32 6.39 21.71
CA GLN A 73 -8.62 5.86 22.88
C GLN A 73 -7.43 5.00 22.46
N TRP A 74 -7.57 4.17 21.42
CA TRP A 74 -6.44 3.43 20.86
C TRP A 74 -5.37 4.37 20.30
N LYS A 75 -5.75 5.43 19.59
CA LYS A 75 -4.80 6.46 19.15
C LYS A 75 -4.06 7.11 20.32
N HIS A 76 -4.73 7.39 21.45
CA HIS A 76 -4.09 7.92 22.65
C HIS A 76 -3.16 6.90 23.32
N MET A 77 -3.55 5.63 23.42
CA MET A 77 -2.70 4.53 23.90
C MET A 77 -1.42 4.42 23.06
N LYS A 78 -1.53 4.32 21.73
CA LYS A 78 -0.39 4.30 20.80
C LYS A 78 0.48 5.55 20.87
N MET A 79 -0.11 6.72 21.14
CA MET A 79 0.65 7.97 21.28
C MET A 79 1.46 7.99 22.58
N ASN A 80 0.87 7.55 23.69
CA ASN A 80 1.55 7.49 24.99
C ASN A 80 2.67 6.45 24.97
N ALA A 81 2.39 5.24 24.49
CA ALA A 81 3.37 4.16 24.42
C ALA A 81 4.59 4.53 23.54
N ARG A 82 4.35 5.15 22.36
CA ARG A 82 5.43 5.69 21.53
C ARG A 82 6.27 6.74 22.24
N LYS A 83 5.63 7.67 22.97
CA LYS A 83 6.36 8.70 23.71
C LYS A 83 7.29 8.05 24.75
N VAL A 84 6.70 7.27 25.68
CA VAL A 84 7.46 6.64 26.77
C VAL A 84 8.56 5.71 26.24
N TYR A 85 8.27 4.89 25.22
CA TYR A 85 9.27 4.00 24.63
C TYR A 85 10.36 4.74 23.84
N SER A 86 10.04 5.83 23.14
CA SER A 86 11.04 6.67 22.45
C SER A 86 11.90 7.45 23.45
N ASP A 87 11.31 7.91 24.56
CA ASP A 87 12.03 8.53 25.68
C ASP A 87 12.99 7.50 26.29
N TYR A 88 12.51 6.34 26.75
CA TYR A 88 13.33 5.25 27.26
C TYR A 88 14.46 4.82 26.30
N THR A 89 14.14 4.62 25.01
CA THR A 89 15.13 4.23 23.99
C THR A 89 16.18 5.30 23.74
N ARG A 90 15.81 6.59 23.84
CA ARG A 90 16.76 7.71 23.75
C ARG A 90 17.66 7.76 24.99
N GLU A 91 17.15 7.42 26.16
CA GLU A 91 17.92 7.44 27.40
C GLU A 91 18.86 6.24 27.54
N GLN A 92 18.45 5.05 27.10
CA GLN A 92 19.33 3.86 27.01
C GLN A 92 20.53 4.07 26.07
N LYS A 93 20.46 5.05 25.15
CA LYS A 93 21.54 5.42 24.23
C LYS A 93 22.46 6.54 24.75
N LYS A 94 22.19 7.12 25.94
CA LYS A 94 23.06 8.14 26.55
C LYS A 94 24.31 7.49 27.15
N THR A 95 25.48 7.78 26.61
CA THR A 95 26.77 7.42 27.24
C THR A 95 27.14 8.46 28.31
N GLY A 96 27.46 8.00 29.53
CA GLY A 96 27.79 8.93 30.63
C GLY A 96 27.95 8.35 32.04
N GLY A 97 27.96 7.02 32.23
CA GLY A 97 28.24 6.40 33.53
C GLY A 97 27.21 6.59 34.65
N GLY A 98 26.10 7.29 34.37
CA GLY A 98 24.98 7.45 35.30
C GLY A 98 24.14 6.17 35.45
N GLN A 99 23.13 6.23 36.33
CA GLN A 99 22.12 5.18 36.44
C GLN A 99 21.34 5.04 35.12
N GLY A 100 21.10 3.80 34.69
CA GLY A 100 20.28 3.52 33.50
C GLY A 100 18.82 3.98 33.70
N PRO A 101 18.09 4.29 32.60
CA PRO A 101 16.72 4.76 32.69
C PRO A 101 15.78 3.67 33.23
N THR A 102 14.76 4.10 33.98
CA THR A 102 13.69 3.24 34.48
C THR A 102 12.99 2.51 33.33
N ILE A 103 12.75 1.21 33.50
CA ILE A 103 12.02 0.37 32.55
C ILE A 103 10.57 0.90 32.44
N PRO A 104 9.98 1.05 31.23
CA PRO A 104 8.60 1.47 31.05
C PRO A 104 7.59 0.55 31.73
N ASP A 105 6.46 1.12 32.17
CA ASP A 105 5.34 0.38 32.74
C ASP A 105 4.91 -0.81 31.87
N GLU A 106 4.46 -1.91 32.50
CA GLU A 106 3.98 -3.12 31.82
C GLU A 106 2.87 -2.81 30.81
N ILE A 107 1.98 -1.85 31.11
CA ILE A 107 0.91 -1.39 30.21
C ILE A 107 1.49 -0.73 28.94
N VAL A 108 2.61 0.00 29.04
CA VAL A 108 3.30 0.59 27.88
C VAL A 108 3.93 -0.51 27.02
N MET A 109 4.50 -1.54 27.64
CA MET A 109 5.06 -2.70 26.94
C MET A 109 3.96 -3.52 26.24
N GLU A 110 2.82 -3.79 26.90
CA GLU A 110 1.67 -4.45 26.30
C GLU A 110 1.16 -3.70 25.06
N ILE A 111 0.98 -2.37 25.15
CA ILE A 111 0.56 -1.55 24.01
C ILE A 111 1.60 -1.58 22.89
N LYS A 112 2.89 -1.46 23.22
CA LYS A 112 4.02 -1.54 22.27
C LYS A 112 4.05 -2.88 21.51
N ASP A 113 3.66 -3.98 22.15
CA ASP A 113 3.64 -5.32 21.53
C ASP A 113 2.35 -5.60 20.72
N ILE A 114 1.26 -4.87 20.98
CA ILE A 114 0.05 -4.87 20.14
C ILE A 114 0.22 -3.95 18.91
N MET A 115 1.05 -2.91 19.00
CA MET A 115 1.35 -1.98 17.91
C MET A 115 2.13 -2.60 16.76
N ASN A 116 1.93 -2.08 15.54
CA ASN A 116 2.83 -2.38 14.42
C ASN A 116 4.28 -1.95 14.76
N PRO A 117 5.30 -2.83 14.70
CA PRO A 117 6.69 -2.46 14.98
C PRO A 117 7.21 -1.33 14.08
N ALA A 118 6.68 -1.21 12.85
CA ALA A 118 7.01 -0.12 11.94
C ALA A 118 6.32 1.22 12.29
N GLU A 119 5.57 1.35 13.39
CA GLU A 119 5.24 2.64 14.03
C GLU A 119 6.28 3.07 15.09
N LEU A 120 7.28 2.23 15.40
CA LEU A 120 8.39 2.52 16.32
C LEU A 120 9.71 2.79 15.59
N LEU A 121 9.81 2.44 14.31
CA LEU A 121 10.92 2.85 13.44
C LEU A 121 10.91 4.38 13.30
N ARG A 122 12.08 5.00 13.51
CA ARG A 122 12.30 6.42 13.24
C ARG A 122 12.64 6.55 11.75
N ASP A 123 11.91 7.38 11.02
CA ASP A 123 12.15 7.61 9.60
C ASP A 123 13.60 8.10 9.39
N HIS A 124 14.38 7.35 8.60
CA HIS A 124 15.80 7.63 8.41
C HIS A 124 15.99 8.73 7.36
N ASN A 125 16.17 9.96 7.81
CA ASN A 125 16.55 11.09 6.96
C ASN A 125 18.09 11.18 6.88
N VAL A 126 18.65 11.02 5.68
CA VAL A 126 20.10 11.18 5.41
C VAL A 126 20.63 12.60 5.65
N TYR A 127 19.75 13.59 5.80
CA TYR A 127 20.08 14.98 6.09
C TYR A 127 19.82 15.39 7.56
N ASP A 128 19.48 14.43 8.43
CA ASP A 128 19.24 14.66 9.86
C ASP A 128 20.29 13.92 10.71
N SER A 129 20.91 14.62 11.65
CA SER A 129 21.96 14.06 12.52
C SER A 129 21.42 13.09 13.58
N ASP A 130 20.10 13.09 13.80
CA ASP A 130 19.39 12.19 14.73
C ASP A 130 18.98 10.84 14.09
N GLY A 131 19.35 10.61 12.83
CA GLY A 131 19.05 9.39 12.07
C GLY A 131 19.68 8.12 12.67
N PRO A 132 18.92 7.01 12.83
CA PRO A 132 19.51 5.76 13.32
C PRO A 132 20.35 5.11 12.22
N ILE A 133 21.68 5.04 12.41
CA ILE A 133 22.58 4.33 11.49
C ILE A 133 22.05 2.89 11.30
N ILE A 134 21.49 2.63 10.12
CA ILE A 134 21.20 1.26 9.68
C ILE A 134 22.54 0.67 9.30
N GLN A 135 23.06 -0.26 10.12
CA GLN A 135 24.12 -1.13 9.67
C GLN A 135 23.55 -2.01 8.56
N LEU A 136 23.77 -1.61 7.30
CA LEU A 136 23.63 -2.50 6.16
C LEU A 136 24.52 -3.71 6.44
N SER A 137 23.92 -4.88 6.60
CA SER A 137 24.63 -6.15 6.48
C SER A 137 25.28 -6.18 5.11
N THR A 138 26.61 -6.36 5.08
CA THR A 138 27.46 -6.20 3.89
C THR A 138 26.87 -6.86 2.64
N TYR A 139 26.40 -6.02 1.71
CA TYR A 139 26.23 -6.40 0.31
C TYR A 139 27.52 -6.01 -0.41
N GLU A 140 28.42 -6.97 -0.57
CA GLU A 140 29.59 -6.85 -1.45
C GLU A 140 29.11 -6.93 -2.91
N GLU A 141 28.95 -5.76 -3.54
CA GLU A 141 28.90 -5.63 -5.00
C GLU A 141 30.27 -6.04 -5.58
N PRO A 142 30.36 -7.05 -6.47
CA PRO A 142 31.63 -7.55 -6.97
C PRO A 142 32.23 -6.58 -8.02
N SER A 143 33.31 -5.89 -7.66
CA SER A 143 34.04 -5.00 -8.57
C SER A 143 34.76 -5.78 -9.67
N THR A 144 34.38 -5.56 -10.93
CA THR A 144 35.05 -6.12 -12.10
C THR A 144 36.32 -5.34 -12.47
N SER A 145 37.49 -5.93 -12.22
CA SER A 145 38.66 -5.98 -13.15
C SER A 145 40.00 -6.19 -12.42
N GLU A 146 40.66 -7.32 -12.64
CA GLU A 146 41.96 -7.41 -13.36
C GLU A 146 42.41 -8.88 -13.48
N GLU A 147 43.45 -9.13 -14.26
CA GLU A 147 43.95 -10.46 -14.71
C GLU A 147 44.84 -11.10 -13.61
N VAL A 148 45.24 -12.39 -13.59
CA VAL A 148 45.46 -13.49 -14.56
C VAL A 148 45.26 -14.84 -13.77
N ASP A 149 45.35 -16.11 -14.23
CA ASP A 149 45.82 -16.79 -15.45
C ASP A 149 45.13 -18.18 -15.67
N THR A 150 45.53 -18.89 -16.74
CA THR A 150 45.24 -20.27 -17.18
C THR A 150 44.81 -21.36 -16.18
N GLN A 151 43.72 -22.07 -16.53
CA GLN A 151 43.88 -23.42 -17.08
C GLN A 151 42.70 -23.87 -17.97
N LEU A 152 43.02 -24.57 -19.07
CA LEU A 152 42.08 -24.97 -20.11
C LEU A 152 41.50 -26.37 -19.89
N LYS A 153 40.22 -26.54 -20.24
CA LYS A 153 39.81 -27.70 -21.06
C LYS A 153 38.61 -27.37 -21.95
N ILE A 154 38.78 -27.64 -23.24
CA ILE A 154 37.91 -27.26 -24.35
C ILE A 154 36.99 -28.43 -24.72
N PHE A 155 35.74 -28.12 -25.10
CA PHE A 155 35.00 -28.62 -26.29
C PHE A 155 33.67 -27.82 -26.34
N GLU A 156 33.40 -26.92 -27.29
CA GLU A 156 33.25 -27.06 -28.76
C GLU A 156 32.10 -27.98 -29.17
N ASN A 157 31.18 -27.66 -30.10
CA ASN A 157 30.77 -26.39 -30.76
C ASN A 157 29.21 -26.45 -30.93
N ASP A 158 28.43 -25.38 -31.12
CA ASP A 158 28.09 -24.65 -32.38
C ASP A 158 26.67 -24.04 -32.11
N ILE A 159 26.10 -23.03 -32.79
CA ILE A 159 26.54 -22.17 -33.90
C ILE A 159 25.88 -20.78 -33.70
N LEU A 160 26.47 -19.72 -34.26
CA LEU A 160 25.88 -18.37 -34.28
C LEU A 160 25.06 -18.14 -35.56
N SER A 161 23.90 -17.49 -35.47
CA SER A 161 23.39 -16.63 -36.56
C SER A 161 22.34 -15.62 -36.08
N PRO A 162 22.51 -14.30 -36.34
CA PRO A 162 21.52 -13.28 -36.01
C PRO A 162 20.84 -12.68 -37.26
N MET A 163 19.54 -12.91 -37.40
CA MET A 163 18.55 -12.17 -38.22
C MET A 163 17.16 -12.74 -37.84
N GLU A 164 16.02 -12.08 -38.09
CA GLU A 164 15.75 -10.97 -39.01
C GLU A 164 14.65 -10.05 -38.42
N SER A 165 14.42 -8.88 -39.04
CA SER A 165 13.33 -7.98 -38.70
C SER A 165 12.10 -8.27 -39.57
N GLU A 166 10.98 -8.68 -38.97
CA GLU A 166 9.67 -8.68 -39.66
C GLU A 166 8.71 -7.66 -39.05
N GLU A 167 8.38 -6.67 -39.88
CA GLU A 167 7.24 -5.77 -39.77
C GLU A 167 6.05 -6.44 -40.49
N PHE A 168 4.90 -6.63 -39.83
CA PHE A 168 3.68 -6.95 -40.58
C PHE A 168 2.37 -6.48 -39.91
N THR A 169 1.69 -5.57 -40.62
CA THR A 169 0.26 -5.20 -40.59
C THR A 169 -0.46 -5.15 -39.24
N GLU A 170 -0.78 -3.93 -38.81
CA GLU A 170 -2.04 -3.65 -38.09
C GLU A 170 -3.22 -3.79 -39.07
N VAL A 171 -4.37 -4.30 -38.60
CA VAL A 171 -5.57 -4.54 -39.40
C VAL A 171 -6.77 -3.87 -38.74
N GLU A 172 -7.43 -2.96 -39.45
CA GLU A 172 -8.70 -2.35 -39.07
C GLU A 172 -9.82 -3.41 -39.00
N SER A 173 -10.90 -3.30 -38.21
CA SER A 173 -11.44 -2.18 -37.43
C SER A 173 -12.36 -2.75 -36.34
N GLU A 174 -12.65 -1.98 -35.29
CA GLU A 174 -14.05 -1.75 -34.89
C GLU A 174 -14.16 -0.53 -33.95
N HIS A 175 -14.71 0.58 -34.45
CA HIS A 175 -15.04 1.75 -33.64
C HIS A 175 -16.33 1.51 -32.84
N VAL A 176 -16.25 1.68 -31.51
CA VAL A 176 -17.44 1.84 -30.65
C VAL A 176 -17.43 3.25 -30.06
N GLU A 177 -18.34 4.10 -30.54
CA GLU A 177 -18.47 5.48 -30.07
C GLU A 177 -18.88 5.54 -28.59
N ILE A 178 -18.09 6.20 -27.75
CA ILE A 178 -18.55 6.66 -26.42
C ILE A 178 -18.93 8.13 -26.53
N LYS A 179 -20.25 8.36 -26.43
CA LYS A 179 -20.95 9.60 -26.75
C LYS A 179 -20.54 10.76 -25.84
N GLU A 180 -20.08 11.87 -26.41
CA GLU A 180 -19.89 13.13 -25.67
C GLU A 180 -21.23 13.64 -25.11
N MET A 181 -21.40 13.65 -23.79
CA MET A 181 -22.45 14.42 -23.14
C MET A 181 -22.05 15.89 -22.98
N LYS A 182 -22.11 16.64 -24.08
CA LYS A 182 -22.09 18.10 -24.07
C LYS A 182 -23.39 18.63 -23.47
N GLN A 183 -23.35 19.11 -22.23
CA GLN A 183 -24.48 19.80 -21.61
C GLN A 183 -24.16 21.28 -21.31
N PHE A 184 -24.54 22.11 -22.27
CA PHE A 184 -24.80 23.56 -22.20
C PHE A 184 -24.47 24.27 -20.88
N VAL A 185 -23.46 25.14 -20.93
CA VAL A 185 -23.55 26.42 -20.24
C VAL A 185 -24.71 27.19 -20.88
N ASN A 186 -25.65 27.69 -20.07
CA ASN A 186 -26.70 28.58 -20.53
C ASN A 186 -26.83 29.73 -19.54
N GLU A 187 -26.80 30.97 -20.04
CA GLU A 187 -26.91 32.16 -19.20
C GLU A 187 -28.38 32.36 -18.78
N GLY A 188 -28.62 32.52 -17.48
CA GLY A 188 -29.97 32.56 -16.92
C GLY A 188 -30.00 33.23 -15.56
N ALA A 189 -30.03 34.56 -15.55
CA ALA A 189 -30.13 35.32 -14.31
C ALA A 189 -31.50 35.11 -13.65
N SER A 190 -31.52 34.53 -12.44
CA SER A 190 -32.69 34.54 -11.56
C SER A 190 -32.27 34.43 -10.09
N THR A 191 -32.94 35.20 -9.24
CA THR A 191 -32.57 35.36 -7.83
C THR A 191 -33.25 34.31 -6.96
N SER A 192 -32.48 33.64 -6.09
CA SER A 192 -33.02 32.93 -4.93
C SER A 192 -32.06 33.03 -3.75
N LYS A 193 -32.60 33.05 -2.52
CA LYS A 193 -31.86 33.39 -1.31
C LYS A 193 -31.26 32.13 -0.66
N GLY A 194 -29.94 31.97 -0.78
CA GLY A 194 -29.20 31.01 0.05
C GLY A 194 -29.33 31.37 1.53
N LYS A 195 -29.50 30.37 2.40
CA LYS A 195 -29.59 30.55 3.87
C LYS A 195 -28.20 30.56 4.48
N ASP A 196 -27.94 31.49 5.39
CA ASP A 196 -26.61 31.68 5.99
C ASP A 196 -26.14 30.47 6.81
N ILE A 197 -24.90 30.04 6.56
CA ILE A 197 -24.17 29.14 7.45
C ILE A 197 -23.42 30.02 8.46
N PRO A 198 -23.69 29.93 9.78
CA PRO A 198 -23.07 30.81 10.76
C PRO A 198 -21.59 30.47 10.96
N CYS A 199 -20.72 31.24 10.30
CA CYS A 199 -19.27 31.17 10.47
C CYS A 199 -18.87 31.56 11.90
N ILE A 200 -17.96 30.80 12.51
CA ILE A 200 -17.51 31.04 13.89
C ILE A 200 -16.52 32.21 13.89
N SER A 201 -16.98 33.37 14.36
CA SER A 201 -16.18 34.58 14.44
C SER A 201 -15.10 34.50 15.53
N THR A 202 -13.83 34.56 15.13
CA THR A 202 -12.70 34.82 16.03
C THR A 202 -12.46 36.33 16.13
N PRO A 203 -12.38 36.93 17.34
CA PRO A 203 -12.45 38.39 17.52
C PRO A 203 -11.11 39.12 17.26
N ILE A 204 -10.50 38.94 16.09
CA ILE A 204 -9.37 39.75 15.60
C ILE A 204 -9.59 40.16 14.14
N ARG A 205 -10.31 41.27 13.94
CA ARG A 205 -10.23 42.09 12.72
C ARG A 205 -9.95 43.54 13.09
N LYS A 206 -8.68 43.93 13.05
CA LYS A 206 -8.31 45.35 12.95
C LYS A 206 -8.59 45.80 11.50
N ASN A 207 -9.03 47.06 11.34
CA ASN A 207 -9.49 47.58 10.06
C ASN A 207 -8.33 47.78 9.07
N PHE A 208 -8.03 46.75 8.26
CA PHE A 208 -7.29 46.93 7.03
C PHE A 208 -8.20 47.59 6.00
N LYS A 209 -7.93 48.86 5.69
CA LYS A 209 -8.49 49.54 4.52
C LYS A 209 -8.00 48.81 3.26
N ASN A 210 -8.87 48.53 2.31
CA ASN A 210 -8.45 47.99 1.01
C ASN A 210 -7.55 49.02 0.31
N VAL A 211 -6.25 48.73 0.30
CA VAL A 211 -5.29 49.42 -0.58
C VAL A 211 -5.01 48.45 -1.72
N GLU A 212 -5.70 48.65 -2.84
CA GLU A 212 -5.41 47.96 -4.11
C GLU A 212 -4.06 48.46 -4.64
N ARG A 213 -2.98 47.88 -4.10
CA ARG A 213 -1.64 48.08 -4.63
C ARG A 213 -1.61 47.45 -6.02
N LYS A 214 -1.44 48.27 -7.06
CA LYS A 214 -1.15 47.78 -8.40
C LYS A 214 0.16 46.98 -8.34
N ILE A 215 0.04 45.67 -8.46
CA ILE A 215 1.15 44.71 -8.45
C ILE A 215 2.08 45.06 -9.63
N SER A 216 3.40 45.02 -9.43
CA SER A 216 4.35 45.36 -10.50
C SER A 216 4.32 44.30 -11.59
N LYS A 217 4.58 44.68 -12.85
CA LYS A 217 4.70 43.72 -13.97
C LYS A 217 5.72 42.62 -13.65
N LYS A 218 6.85 42.99 -13.04
CA LYS A 218 7.89 42.07 -12.58
C LYS A 218 7.40 41.06 -11.54
N ASP A 219 6.47 41.45 -10.67
CA ASP A 219 5.87 40.54 -9.67
C ASP A 219 4.86 39.60 -10.33
N GLN A 220 4.12 40.08 -11.34
CA GLN A 220 3.21 39.26 -12.15
C GLN A 220 3.98 38.22 -12.99
N GLU A 221 5.09 38.63 -13.61
CA GLU A 221 6.02 37.76 -14.35
C GLU A 221 6.63 36.69 -13.43
N TYR A 222 7.07 37.06 -12.22
CA TYR A 222 7.57 36.12 -11.22
C TYR A 222 6.50 35.10 -10.79
N VAL A 223 5.27 35.55 -10.51
CA VAL A 223 4.15 34.65 -10.15
C VAL A 223 3.80 33.72 -11.32
N ALA A 224 3.79 34.21 -12.56
CA ALA A 224 3.55 33.38 -13.74
C ALA A 224 4.63 32.30 -13.92
N SER A 225 5.92 32.65 -13.75
CA SER A 225 7.04 31.71 -13.80
C SER A 225 6.95 30.65 -12.69
N MET A 226 6.60 31.04 -11.46
CA MET A 226 6.40 30.10 -10.35
C MET A 226 5.22 29.15 -10.59
N VAL A 227 4.15 29.60 -11.25
CA VAL A 227 3.02 28.74 -11.66
C VAL A 227 3.45 27.75 -12.75
N GLN A 228 4.17 28.21 -13.78
CA GLN A 228 4.69 27.37 -14.86
C GLN A 228 5.61 26.27 -14.33
N LEU A 229 6.55 26.60 -13.44
CA LEU A 229 7.42 25.62 -12.79
C LEU A 229 6.61 24.63 -11.93
N SER A 230 5.55 25.08 -11.25
CA SER A 230 4.66 24.18 -10.49
C SER A 230 3.86 23.23 -11.38
N THR A 231 3.49 23.63 -12.60
CA THR A 231 2.83 22.73 -13.56
C THR A 231 3.83 21.74 -14.17
N GLU A 232 5.02 22.20 -14.57
CA GLU A 232 6.07 21.35 -15.15
C GLU A 232 6.55 20.27 -14.18
N LEU A 233 6.68 20.59 -12.88
CA LEU A 233 7.01 19.61 -11.84
C LEU A 233 5.94 18.52 -11.70
N LYS A 234 4.66 18.90 -11.69
CA LYS A 234 3.53 17.93 -11.61
C LYS A 234 3.44 17.06 -12.87
N GLU A 235 3.73 17.63 -14.03
CA GLU A 235 3.79 16.89 -15.30
C GLU A 235 4.95 15.88 -15.27
N LYS A 236 6.14 16.28 -14.80
CA LYS A 236 7.29 15.37 -14.60
C LYS A 236 7.02 14.26 -13.58
N GLU A 237 6.27 14.55 -12.51
CA GLU A 237 5.81 13.53 -11.55
C GLU A 237 4.80 12.57 -12.19
N HIS A 238 3.83 13.09 -12.95
CA HIS A 238 2.84 12.28 -13.67
C HIS A 238 3.50 11.37 -14.72
N ASN A 239 4.42 11.90 -15.53
CA ASN A 239 5.06 11.15 -16.60
C ASN A 239 5.90 9.99 -16.04
N LYS A 240 6.65 10.20 -14.95
CA LYS A 240 7.36 9.12 -14.23
C LYS A 240 6.42 8.05 -13.67
N TYR A 241 5.24 8.45 -13.19
CA TYR A 241 4.24 7.50 -12.69
C TYR A 241 3.63 6.67 -13.84
N MET A 242 3.38 7.28 -15.00
CA MET A 242 2.90 6.57 -16.19
C MET A 242 3.95 5.60 -16.76
N GLU A 243 5.22 6.01 -16.82
CA GLU A 243 6.36 5.16 -17.20
C GLU A 243 6.48 3.93 -16.26
N PHE A 244 6.41 4.14 -14.95
CA PHE A 244 6.42 3.06 -13.96
C PHE A 244 5.25 2.07 -14.17
N LEU A 245 4.05 2.56 -14.46
CA LEU A 245 2.89 1.71 -14.75
C LEU A 245 3.07 0.90 -16.04
N GLU A 246 3.65 1.48 -17.11
CA GLU A 246 3.94 0.74 -18.34
C GLU A 246 4.94 -0.39 -18.06
N ILE A 247 6.03 -0.10 -17.33
CA ILE A 247 7.06 -1.09 -16.97
C ILE A 247 6.46 -2.27 -16.18
N GLU A 248 5.61 -2.01 -15.19
CA GLU A 248 4.93 -3.06 -14.41
C GLU A 248 3.91 -3.83 -15.27
N HIS A 249 3.13 -3.16 -16.13
CA HIS A 249 2.21 -3.84 -17.05
C HIS A 249 2.97 -4.76 -18.02
N LYS A 250 4.04 -4.25 -18.65
CA LYS A 250 4.93 -4.98 -19.57
C LYS A 250 5.60 -6.18 -18.86
N ARG A 251 5.92 -6.05 -17.58
CA ARG A 251 6.40 -7.15 -16.72
C ARG A 251 5.32 -8.21 -16.47
N ARG A 252 4.10 -7.81 -16.13
CA ARG A 252 2.96 -8.74 -15.95
C ARG A 252 2.61 -9.50 -17.23
N MET A 253 2.55 -8.82 -18.38
CA MET A 253 2.26 -9.45 -19.67
C MET A 253 3.34 -10.49 -20.05
N ARG A 254 4.62 -10.22 -19.77
CA ARG A 254 5.71 -11.20 -19.94
C ARG A 254 5.56 -12.44 -19.05
N ILE A 255 5.03 -12.28 -17.82
CA ILE A 255 4.77 -13.40 -16.90
C ILE A 255 3.58 -14.23 -17.42
N MET A 256 2.44 -13.59 -17.69
CA MET A 256 1.23 -14.22 -18.21
C MET A 256 1.49 -14.99 -19.53
N ALA A 257 2.27 -14.41 -20.45
CA ALA A 257 2.65 -15.07 -21.70
C ALA A 257 3.57 -16.29 -21.49
N ARG A 258 4.36 -16.34 -20.41
CA ARG A 258 5.16 -17.53 -20.03
C ARG A 258 4.26 -18.60 -19.41
N GLU A 259 3.34 -18.21 -18.53
CA GLU A 259 2.37 -19.09 -17.90
C GLU A 259 1.48 -19.79 -18.95
N HIS A 260 0.94 -19.04 -19.91
CA HIS A 260 0.14 -19.59 -21.01
C HIS A 260 0.92 -20.65 -21.81
N ARG A 261 2.17 -20.34 -22.21
CA ARG A 261 3.07 -21.27 -22.92
C ARG A 261 3.42 -22.52 -22.10
N MET A 262 3.40 -22.45 -20.77
CA MET A 262 3.61 -23.61 -19.91
C MET A 262 2.34 -24.47 -19.83
N VAL A 263 1.16 -23.86 -19.72
CA VAL A 263 -0.13 -24.57 -19.73
C VAL A 263 -0.38 -25.27 -21.07
N GLU A 264 -0.05 -24.62 -22.20
CA GLU A 264 -0.09 -25.22 -23.55
C GLU A 264 0.77 -26.49 -23.63
N LYS A 265 2.01 -26.41 -23.13
CA LYS A 265 2.95 -27.55 -23.08
C LYS A 265 2.44 -28.67 -22.17
N GLU A 266 1.93 -28.32 -20.98
CA GLU A 266 1.37 -29.29 -20.04
C GLU A 266 0.15 -30.02 -20.63
N HIS A 267 -0.75 -29.30 -21.29
CA HIS A 267 -1.91 -29.87 -22.00
C HIS A 267 -1.48 -30.78 -23.15
N SER A 268 -0.49 -30.36 -23.95
CA SER A 268 0.10 -31.18 -25.02
C SER A 268 0.72 -32.47 -24.50
N LEU A 269 1.46 -32.41 -23.39
CA LEU A 269 2.04 -33.59 -22.72
C LEU A 269 0.95 -34.53 -22.17
N LYS A 270 -0.07 -34.00 -21.49
CA LYS A 270 -1.20 -34.80 -20.98
C LYS A 270 -1.91 -35.55 -22.12
N LYS A 271 -2.13 -34.89 -23.27
CA LYS A 271 -2.71 -35.54 -24.46
C LYS A 271 -1.83 -36.67 -24.99
N LYS A 272 -0.51 -36.47 -25.12
CA LYS A 272 0.43 -37.51 -25.57
C LYS A 272 0.42 -38.74 -24.64
N VAL A 273 0.44 -38.52 -23.32
CA VAL A 273 0.36 -39.61 -22.32
C VAL A 273 -0.98 -40.36 -22.42
N GLN A 274 -2.09 -39.67 -22.67
CA GLN A 274 -3.38 -40.33 -22.95
C GLN A 274 -3.34 -41.17 -24.24
N GLU A 275 -2.74 -40.67 -25.32
CA GLU A 275 -2.59 -41.44 -26.57
C GLU A 275 -1.68 -42.66 -26.40
N GLU A 276 -0.59 -42.56 -25.63
CA GLU A 276 0.31 -43.68 -25.33
C GLU A 276 -0.32 -44.74 -24.41
N THR A 277 -1.02 -44.32 -23.36
CA THR A 277 -1.76 -45.26 -22.49
C THR A 277 -2.84 -46.00 -23.26
N LEU A 278 -3.56 -45.34 -24.17
CA LEU A 278 -4.52 -45.99 -25.07
C LEU A 278 -3.84 -47.02 -26.00
N LYS A 279 -2.71 -46.68 -26.62
CA LYS A 279 -1.91 -47.62 -27.45
C LYS A 279 -1.48 -48.85 -26.65
N ASN A 280 -0.98 -48.66 -25.42
CA ASN A 280 -0.55 -49.74 -24.55
C ASN A 280 -1.71 -50.66 -24.13
N ILE A 281 -2.90 -50.11 -23.83
CA ILE A 281 -4.11 -50.89 -23.53
C ILE A 281 -4.57 -51.70 -24.75
N LEU A 282 -4.47 -51.15 -25.97
CA LEU A 282 -4.79 -51.88 -27.20
C LEU A 282 -3.80 -53.03 -27.45
N LEU A 283 -2.50 -52.79 -27.33
CA LEU A 283 -1.46 -53.82 -27.49
C LEU A 283 -1.62 -54.96 -26.47
N GLN A 284 -1.94 -54.64 -25.20
CA GLN A 284 -2.26 -55.64 -24.19
C GLN A 284 -3.47 -56.50 -24.59
N ARG A 285 -4.54 -55.88 -25.11
CA ARG A 285 -5.74 -56.59 -25.58
C ARG A 285 -5.45 -57.51 -26.78
N GLU A 286 -4.57 -57.10 -27.69
CA GLU A 286 -4.16 -57.93 -28.83
C GLU A 286 -3.30 -59.12 -28.38
N ASN A 287 -2.34 -58.90 -27.47
CA ASN A 287 -1.54 -59.98 -26.89
C ASN A 287 -2.40 -61.02 -26.14
N ILE A 288 -3.42 -60.58 -25.39
CA ILE A 288 -4.37 -61.46 -24.71
C ILE A 288 -5.21 -62.27 -25.72
N LYS A 289 -5.68 -61.66 -26.81
CA LYS A 289 -6.39 -62.40 -27.88
C LYS A 289 -5.49 -63.45 -28.54
N ASN A 290 -4.24 -63.10 -28.82
CA ASN A 290 -3.28 -63.96 -29.49
C ASN A 290 -2.88 -65.16 -28.60
N THR A 291 -2.69 -64.95 -27.29
CA THR A 291 -2.41 -66.03 -26.34
C THR A 291 -3.60 -66.96 -26.15
N ASN A 292 -4.82 -66.44 -26.02
CA ASN A 292 -6.03 -67.29 -25.93
C ASN A 292 -6.20 -68.15 -27.19
N LYS A 293 -6.04 -67.58 -28.39
CA LYS A 293 -6.10 -68.30 -29.66
C LYS A 293 -5.02 -69.38 -29.83
N HIS A 294 -3.96 -69.35 -29.03
CA HIS A 294 -2.91 -70.37 -29.02
C HIS A 294 -3.15 -71.48 -27.98
N ASN A 295 -4.11 -71.30 -27.06
CA ASN A 295 -4.52 -72.27 -26.05
C ASN A 295 -5.83 -73.03 -26.43
N GLU A 296 -6.40 -72.74 -27.60
CA GLU A 296 -7.62 -73.36 -28.15
C GLU A 296 -7.33 -74.35 -29.31
N LEU A 297 -6.08 -74.83 -29.41
CA LEU A 297 -5.56 -75.78 -30.40
C LEU A 297 -4.81 -76.94 -29.72
#